data_AF-A0A2E0TL66-F1
#
_entry.id   AF-A0A2E0TL66-F1
#
_cell.length_a   1.000
_cell.length_b   1.000
_cell.length_c   1.000
_cell.angle_alpha   90.00
_cell.angle_beta   90.00
_cell.angle_gamma   90.00
#
_symmetry.space_group_name_H-M   'P 1'
#
loop_
_entity.id
_entity.type
_entity.pdbx_description
1 polymer ?
#
loop_
_entity_poly.entity_id
_entity_poly.type
_entity_poly.pdbx_seq_one_letter_code
_entity_poly.pdbx_strand_id
1 'polypeptide(L)'
;MGLLRTVVRFEEGEAPSLERLVAVLTERSGQPAILVRHAGPYCAIGQEDSGSIDAPFGLDLERYPDRVEIFSPLGAQPYWALAAASALVALGGTSERAIPEEAGRPWETLDRKERRRLGRRGA
;
A
#
# COMPACT_ATOMS: atom_id res chain seq x y z
N MET A 1 19.42 -4.75 -2.30
CA MET A 1 18.24 -4.71 -1.40
C MET A 1 17.06 -5.25 -2.18
N GLY A 2 16.23 -6.13 -1.62
CA GLY A 2 15.08 -6.67 -2.36
C GLY A 2 13.87 -5.73 -2.31
N LEU A 3 12.93 -5.92 -3.22
CA LEU A 3 11.69 -5.15 -3.34
C LEU A 3 10.51 -6.10 -3.21
N LEU A 4 9.55 -5.77 -2.35
CA LEU A 4 8.27 -6.46 -2.26
C LEU A 4 7.32 -5.86 -3.30
N ARG A 5 6.88 -6.69 -4.25
CA ARG A 5 5.79 -6.38 -5.19
C ARG A 5 4.49 -7.02 -4.71
N THR A 6 3.42 -6.24 -4.56
CA THR A 6 2.08 -6.75 -4.25
C THR A 6 1.13 -6.32 -5.36
N VAL A 7 0.41 -7.27 -5.94
CA VAL A 7 -0.55 -7.02 -7.02
C VAL A 7 -1.95 -7.23 -6.49
N VAL A 8 -2.81 -6.22 -6.65
CA VAL A 8 -4.24 -6.30 -6.35
C VAL A 8 -5.02 -6.12 -7.64
N ARG A 9 -5.80 -7.14 -8.02
CA ARG A 9 -6.62 -7.16 -9.24
C ARG A 9 -8.07 -6.83 -8.95
N PHE A 10 -8.80 -6.34 -9.94
CA PHE A 10 -10.23 -6.05 -9.83
C PHE A 10 -10.95 -6.82 -10.95
N GLU A 11 -11.69 -7.87 -10.59
CA GLU A 11 -12.31 -8.77 -11.58
C GLU A 11 -13.63 -8.23 -12.15
N GLU A 12 -14.40 -7.46 -11.36
CA GLU A 12 -15.71 -6.91 -11.75
C GLU A 12 -15.74 -5.36 -11.73
N GLY A 13 -14.60 -4.69 -11.90
CA GLY A 13 -14.56 -3.24 -11.88
C GLY A 13 -13.21 -2.65 -12.22
N GLU A 14 -13.16 -1.32 -12.33
CA GLU A 14 -11.89 -0.61 -12.47
C GLU A 14 -11.21 -0.43 -11.11
N ALA A 15 -9.88 -0.45 -11.11
CA ALA A 15 -9.08 -0.04 -9.97
C ALA A 15 -9.56 1.32 -9.46
N PRO A 16 -9.65 1.53 -8.14
CA PRO A 16 -10.17 2.78 -7.57
C PRO A 16 -9.33 3.97 -8.01
N SER A 17 -9.95 5.15 -8.07
CA SER A 17 -9.21 6.39 -8.38
C SER A 17 -8.13 6.66 -7.32
N LEU A 18 -7.11 7.45 -7.67
CA LEU A 18 -6.04 7.79 -6.73
C LEU A 18 -6.56 8.59 -5.55
N GLU A 19 -7.54 9.48 -5.76
CA GLU A 19 -8.20 10.25 -4.70
C GLU A 19 -8.92 9.32 -3.71
N ARG A 20 -9.62 8.29 -4.23
CA ARG A 20 -10.30 7.30 -3.40
C ARG A 20 -9.31 6.44 -2.62
N LEU A 21 -8.20 6.04 -3.25
CA LEU A 21 -7.14 5.30 -2.58
C LEU A 21 -6.49 6.13 -1.47
N VAL A 22 -6.17 7.40 -1.73
CA VAL A 22 -5.63 8.34 -0.74
C VAL A 22 -6.61 8.53 0.42
N ALA A 23 -7.90 8.72 0.15
CA ALA A 23 -8.90 8.88 1.21
C ALA A 23 -8.98 7.66 2.14
N VAL A 24 -9.03 6.45 1.57
CA VAL A 24 -9.09 5.21 2.36
C VAL A 24 -7.77 4.96 3.11
N LEU A 25 -6.63 5.31 2.51
CA LEU A 25 -5.34 5.24 3.19
C LEU A 25 -5.26 6.21 4.36
N THR A 26 -5.76 7.43 4.21
CA THR A 26 -5.83 8.41 5.30
C THR A 26 -6.68 7.89 6.45
N GLU A 27 -7.87 7.38 6.14
CA GLU A 27 -8.80 6.83 7.13
C GLU A 27 -8.20 5.63 7.87
N ARG A 28 -7.62 4.67 7.13
CA ARG A 28 -7.08 3.43 7.71
C ARG A 28 -5.77 3.63 8.45
N SER A 29 -4.91 4.52 7.95
CA SER A 29 -3.63 4.79 8.59
C SER A 29 -3.76 5.70 9.82
N GLY A 30 -4.86 6.44 9.92
CA GLY A 30 -5.05 7.49 10.92
C GLY A 30 -4.12 8.70 10.69
N GLN A 31 -3.46 8.78 9.53
CA GLN A 31 -2.50 9.81 9.16
C GLN A 31 -2.82 10.35 7.75
N PRO A 32 -2.73 11.66 7.51
CA PRO A 32 -2.99 12.22 6.17
C PRO A 32 -2.05 11.63 5.11
N ALA A 33 -2.64 10.87 4.18
CA ALA A 33 -2.00 10.42 2.96
C ALA A 33 -2.10 11.52 1.90
N ILE A 34 -1.05 11.71 1.12
CA ILE A 34 -1.01 12.68 0.03
C ILE A 34 -0.46 12.04 -1.25
N LEU A 35 -1.02 12.41 -2.40
CA LEU A 35 -0.43 12.06 -3.69
C LEU A 35 0.77 12.97 -3.95
N VAL A 36 1.98 12.40 -3.95
CA VAL A 36 3.25 13.13 -4.09
C VAL A 36 3.67 13.22 -5.56
N ARG A 37 3.35 12.19 -6.36
CA ARG A 37 3.67 12.15 -7.80
C ARG A 37 2.65 11.32 -8.56
N HIS A 38 2.38 11.73 -9.80
CA HIS A 38 1.61 10.96 -10.76
C HIS A 38 2.14 11.20 -12.18
N ALA A 39 2.55 10.13 -12.86
CA ALA A 39 3.07 10.16 -14.22
C ALA A 39 2.67 8.86 -14.95
N GLY A 40 1.64 8.95 -15.80
CA GLY A 40 1.09 7.78 -16.47
C GLY A 40 0.53 6.77 -15.45
N PRO A 41 0.86 5.46 -15.55
CA PRO A 41 0.40 4.48 -14.58
C PRO A 41 1.10 4.63 -13.22
N TYR A 42 2.29 5.24 -13.19
CA TYR A 42 3.09 5.34 -11.97
C TYR A 42 2.63 6.50 -11.09
N CYS A 43 2.57 6.25 -9.79
CA CYS A 43 2.22 7.22 -8.77
C CYS A 43 2.93 6.92 -7.45
N ALA A 44 3.15 7.97 -6.66
CA ALA A 44 3.73 7.88 -5.33
C ALA A 44 2.80 8.53 -4.31
N ILE A 45 2.46 7.79 -3.25
CA ILE A 45 1.65 8.29 -2.13
C ILE A 45 2.56 8.42 -0.90
N GLY A 46 2.56 9.58 -0.27
CA GLY A 46 3.35 9.88 0.92
C GLY A 46 2.47 10.36 2.07
N GLN A 47 3.12 10.92 3.09
CA GLN A 47 2.46 11.49 4.28
C GLN A 47 2.73 12.99 4.36
N GLU A 48 1.69 13.76 4.71
CA GLU A 48 1.75 15.23 4.78
C GLU A 48 2.81 15.75 5.76
N ASP A 49 2.98 15.07 6.91
CA ASP A 49 3.87 15.51 8.00
C ASP A 49 5.35 15.09 7.82
N SER A 50 5.72 14.49 6.68
CA SER A 50 7.10 14.02 6.48
C SER A 50 8.11 15.15 6.25
N GLY A 51 7.68 16.42 6.16
CA GLY A 51 8.55 17.61 6.03
C GLY A 51 9.47 17.60 4.80
N SER A 52 9.29 16.63 3.90
CA SER A 52 10.17 16.36 2.76
C SER A 52 9.32 15.85 1.60
N ILE A 53 9.43 16.53 0.45
CA ILE A 53 8.89 16.08 -0.84
C ILE A 53 9.59 14.78 -1.32
N ASP A 54 10.75 14.44 -0.74
CA ASP A 54 11.50 13.21 -0.98
C ASP A 54 11.24 12.15 0.12
N ALA A 55 10.01 12.08 0.63
CA ALA A 55 9.67 11.28 1.80
C ALA A 55 10.18 9.82 1.68
N PRO A 56 11.08 9.35 2.58
CA PRO A 56 11.54 7.95 2.62
C PRO A 56 10.45 6.95 3.03
N PHE A 57 9.22 7.43 3.21
CA PHE A 57 8.00 6.69 3.53
C PHE A 57 7.02 6.61 2.35
N GLY A 58 7.43 7.08 1.16
CA GLY A 58 6.62 7.05 -0.05
C GLY A 58 6.30 5.63 -0.52
N LEU A 59 5.02 5.37 -0.75
CA LEU A 59 4.52 4.18 -1.41
C LEU A 59 4.56 4.38 -2.92
N ASP A 60 5.42 3.65 -3.61
CA ASP A 60 5.41 3.58 -5.05
C ASP A 60 4.35 2.59 -5.52
N LEU A 61 3.49 3.02 -6.44
CA LEU A 61 2.50 2.17 -7.05
C LEU A 61 2.32 2.44 -8.54
N GLU A 62 1.93 1.40 -9.27
CA GLU A 62 1.46 1.50 -10.63
C GLU A 62 -0.02 1.13 -10.69
N ARG A 63 -0.84 2.04 -11.20
CA ARG A 63 -2.28 1.84 -11.39
C ARG A 63 -2.57 1.55 -12.86
N TYR A 64 -3.22 0.41 -13.07
CA TYR A 64 -3.80 -0.02 -14.33
C TYR A 64 -5.33 -0.08 -14.18
N PRO A 65 -6.10 -0.12 -15.28
CA PRO A 65 -7.56 -0.23 -15.20
C PRO A 65 -8.02 -1.45 -14.40
N ASP A 66 -7.34 -2.59 -14.51
CA ASP A 66 -7.70 -3.88 -13.94
C ASP A 66 -6.93 -4.25 -12.67
N ARG A 67 -5.88 -3.49 -12.32
CA ARG A 67 -5.01 -3.82 -11.18
C ARG A 67 -4.22 -2.65 -10.64
N VAL A 68 -3.76 -2.78 -9.41
CA VAL A 68 -2.76 -1.90 -8.80
C VAL A 68 -1.58 -2.74 -8.35
N GLU A 69 -0.39 -2.31 -8.74
CA GLU A 69 0.88 -2.90 -8.32
C GLU A 69 1.56 -1.99 -7.31
N ILE A 70 1.97 -2.55 -6.19
CA ILE A 70 2.54 -1.82 -5.06
C ILE A 70 3.96 -2.27 -4.88
N PHE A 71 4.88 -1.31 -4.83
CA PHE A 71 6.31 -1.54 -4.71
C PHE A 71 6.81 -0.99 -3.37
N SER A 72 7.45 -1.85 -2.58
CA SER A 72 7.97 -1.47 -1.26
C SER A 72 9.36 -2.06 -1.03
N PRO A 73 10.37 -1.27 -0.63
CA PRO A 73 11.68 -1.80 -0.31
C PRO A 73 11.63 -2.77 0.88
N LEU A 74 12.25 -3.94 0.76
CA LEU A 74 12.41 -4.88 1.88
C LEU A 74 13.26 -4.22 2.97
N GLY A 75 12.62 -3.88 4.09
CA GLY A 75 13.26 -3.23 5.24
C GLY A 75 12.85 -1.78 5.48
N ALA A 76 12.24 -1.11 4.49
CA ALA A 76 11.45 0.09 4.72
C ALA A 76 10.13 -0.30 5.37
N GLN A 77 9.55 0.55 6.22
CA GLN A 77 8.37 0.21 7.01
C GLN A 77 7.25 -0.36 6.11
N PRO A 78 6.97 -1.67 6.17
CA PRO A 78 6.05 -2.34 5.22
C PRO A 78 4.58 -2.00 5.50
N TYR A 79 4.33 -1.08 6.44
CA TYR A 79 3.01 -0.67 6.87
C TYR A 79 2.18 -0.09 5.73
N TRP A 80 2.72 0.91 5.02
CA TRP A 80 1.98 1.64 4.00
C TRP A 80 1.64 0.77 2.79
N ALA A 81 2.57 -0.11 2.39
CA ALA A 81 2.31 -1.07 1.33
C ALA A 81 1.24 -2.09 1.69
N LEU A 82 1.24 -2.53 2.95
CA LEU A 82 0.25 -3.45 3.47
C LEU A 82 -1.12 -2.77 3.64
N ALA A 83 -1.15 -1.55 4.17
CA ALA A 83 -2.35 -0.74 4.32
C ALA A 83 -2.97 -0.40 2.96
N ALA A 84 -2.16 -0.07 1.95
CA ALA A 84 -2.63 0.16 0.59
C ALA A 84 -3.19 -1.10 -0.03
N ALA A 85 -2.50 -2.23 0.08
CA ALA A 85 -2.99 -3.50 -0.42
C ALA A 85 -4.32 -3.88 0.26
N SER A 86 -4.42 -3.69 1.59
CA SER A 86 -5.64 -3.95 2.36
C SER A 86 -6.78 -3.01 1.96
N ALA A 87 -6.48 -1.72 1.75
CA ALA A 87 -7.44 -0.73 1.26
C ALA A 87 -8.00 -1.13 -0.11
N LEU A 88 -7.12 -1.54 -1.03
CA LEU A 88 -7.51 -1.98 -2.38
C LEU A 88 -8.37 -3.24 -2.34
N VAL A 89 -8.06 -4.20 -1.46
CA VAL A 89 -8.92 -5.38 -1.26
C VAL A 89 -10.28 -4.99 -0.68
N ALA A 90 -10.33 -4.09 0.29
CA ALA A 90 -11.60 -3.59 0.83
C ALA A 90 -12.44 -2.81 -0.20
N LEU A 91 -11.80 -2.31 -1.26
CA LEU A 91 -12.44 -1.64 -2.40
C LEU A 91 -12.89 -2.62 -3.50
N GLY A 92 -12.88 -3.92 -3.24
CA GLY A 92 -13.31 -4.95 -4.18
C GLY A 92 -12.18 -5.60 -4.97
N GLY A 93 -10.93 -5.32 -4.61
CA GLY A 93 -9.76 -5.96 -5.20
C GLY A 93 -9.48 -7.35 -4.62
N THR A 94 -8.83 -8.20 -5.39
CA THR A 94 -8.28 -9.49 -4.96
C THR A 94 -6.77 -9.43 -5.02
N SER A 95 -6.11 -9.69 -3.89
CA SER A 95 -4.64 -9.63 -3.82
C SER A 95 -4.04 -10.99 -4.16
N GLU A 96 -3.05 -11.02 -5.07
CA GLU A 96 -2.28 -12.23 -5.39
C GLU A 96 -1.43 -12.72 -4.20
N ARG A 97 -1.19 -11.85 -3.21
CA ARG A 97 -0.58 -12.21 -1.92
C ARG A 97 -1.62 -12.16 -0.81
N ALA A 98 -1.71 -13.19 0.02
CA ALA A 98 -2.57 -13.17 1.19
C ALA A 98 -2.20 -12.00 2.11
N ILE A 99 -3.08 -11.00 2.15
CA ILE A 99 -3.05 -9.88 3.09
C ILE A 99 -3.75 -10.41 4.35
N PRO A 100 -3.07 -10.58 5.50
CA PRO A 100 -3.76 -10.92 6.74
C PRO A 100 -4.86 -9.90 7.00
N GLU A 101 -6.02 -10.27 7.53
CA GLU A 101 -7.05 -9.27 7.88
C GLU A 101 -6.53 -8.25 8.91
N GLU A 102 -5.53 -8.64 9.71
CA GLU A 102 -4.76 -7.77 10.62
C GLU A 102 -3.91 -6.72 9.90
N ALA A 103 -3.66 -6.85 8.60
CA ALA A 103 -2.88 -5.92 7.76
C ALA A 103 -3.44 -4.49 7.67
N GLY A 104 -4.73 -4.33 7.93
CA GLY A 104 -5.35 -3.02 8.05
C GLY A 104 -5.01 -2.31 9.37
N ARG A 105 -4.31 -2.99 10.29
CA ARG A 105 -3.89 -2.43 11.57
C ARG A 105 -2.51 -1.77 11.42
N PRO A 106 -2.26 -0.62 12.10
CA PRO A 106 -0.95 0.01 12.18
C PRO A 106 0.17 -1.00 12.41
N TRP A 107 1.28 -0.95 11.66
CA TRP A 107 2.42 -1.87 11.85
C TRP A 107 2.89 -1.89 13.31
N GLU A 108 2.80 -0.74 13.99
CA GLU A 108 3.07 -0.55 15.41
C GLU A 108 2.14 -1.37 16.32
N THR A 109 0.92 -1.63 15.88
CA THR A 109 -0.09 -2.44 16.60
C THR A 109 0.00 -3.94 16.29
N LEU A 110 0.75 -4.31 15.24
CA LEU A 110 1.08 -5.71 14.96
C LEU A 110 2.16 -6.20 15.92
N ASP A 111 2.01 -7.41 16.43
CA ASP A 111 2.99 -8.07 17.26
C ASP A 111 4.21 -8.56 16.45
N ARG A 112 5.29 -8.92 17.15
CA ARG A 112 6.55 -9.34 16.52
C ARG A 112 6.40 -10.60 15.65
N LYS A 113 5.46 -11.48 15.96
CA LYS A 113 5.21 -12.75 15.26
C LYS A 113 4.44 -12.51 13.98
N GLU A 114 3.43 -11.63 14.02
CA GLU A 114 2.65 -11.16 12.88
C GLU A 114 3.57 -10.46 11.86
N ARG A 115 4.39 -9.51 12.33
CA ARG A 115 5.40 -8.81 11.50
C ARG A 115 6.35 -9.78 10.79
N ARG A 116 6.79 -10.84 11.49
CA ARG A 116 7.70 -11.86 10.94
C ARG A 116 7.02 -12.79 9.93
N ARG A 117 5.73 -13.12 10.11
CA ARG A 117 4.98 -13.92 9.15
C ARG A 117 4.80 -13.19 7.83
N LEU A 118 4.48 -11.90 7.91
CA LEU A 118 4.34 -11.01 6.76
C LEU A 118 5.64 -10.87 5.97
N GLY A 119 6.77 -10.70 6.67
CA GLY A 119 8.08 -10.57 6.03
C GLY A 119 8.63 -11.84 5.35
N ARG A 120 8.04 -13.03 5.59
CA ARG A 120 8.56 -14.31 5.07
C ARG A 120 7.83 -14.85 3.83
N ARG A 121 6.66 -14.33 3.47
CA ARG A 121 5.87 -14.81 2.33
C ARG A 121 6.25 -14.19 0.98
N GLY A 122 7.39 -13.50 0.91
CA GLY A 122 7.85 -12.79 -0.28
C GLY A 122 9.15 -13.30 -0.91
N ALA A 123 9.67 -14.46 -0.49
CA ALA A 123 10.85 -15.10 -1.08
C ALA A 123 10.46 -16.12 -2.15
#